data_AF-A0A950FI50-F1
#
_entry.id   AF-A0A950FI50-F1
#
_cell.length_a   1.000
_cell.length_b   1.000
_cell.length_c   1.000
_cell.angle_alpha   90.00
_cell.angle_beta   90.00
_cell.angle_gamma   90.00
#
_symmetry.space_group_name_H-M   'P 1'
#
loop_
_entity.id
_entity.type
_entity.pdbx_description
1 polymer ?
#
loop_
_entity_poly.entity_id
_entity_poly.type
_entity_poly.pdbx_seq_one_letter_code
_entity_poly.pdbx_strand_id
1 'polypeptide(L)'
;MLADVRRFEDFELDANACRLSRNGQIVRLERIPLELLCLLVEHCGQTVTRDEILERIWGKGVFIDSENAINTAIRKIRRALGDDADAPRFIVTVPAKGYRFIAPVAAADGDLKDLTNTEPVSNKAAPEPADAAEPVPPIFDTTPGEPERSNSWLTILLRPRRLMLAASVIAVASIALVPHLWRKEQHSLPPIQSPENPCKLKSGMPSIAVLPFTNLSGDPKQEYFSDGISNQLIEDLSHLPGLFVIARNSSFAYKGKSMKEPEIGRELRVRYLLEGDISKAGDRVRIGVELVDASSAAEMWTQRFDRPLKDIFALQDEIVSKVVTTLGLLLRLDQTTEAIFRNFRMTDNLEAFDDYLRGREYNSRWTKEDNAKAKYWAKKATELDPHFAEAYTLMAWTYFNDVWNQWDSNYLADFSHAHEFAQRALALDDSEGDALALITELDWL
;
A
#
# COMPACT_ATOMS: atom_id res chain seq x y z
N MET A 1 15.52 33.21 -7.82
CA MET A 1 15.89 32.10 -6.91
C MET A 1 16.75 31.17 -7.72
N LEU A 2 17.90 30.72 -7.19
CA LEU A 2 18.78 29.81 -7.92
C LEU A 2 18.11 28.43 -8.04
N ALA A 3 18.30 27.76 -9.18
CA ALA A 3 17.70 26.47 -9.42
C ALA A 3 18.56 25.39 -8.76
N ASP A 4 18.01 24.61 -7.83
CA ASP A 4 18.73 23.48 -7.21
C ASP A 4 18.77 22.29 -8.19
N VAL A 5 19.58 22.46 -9.22
CA VAL A 5 19.81 21.47 -10.28
C VAL A 5 21.00 20.61 -9.90
N ARG A 6 20.73 19.31 -9.73
CA ARG A 6 21.71 18.26 -9.45
C ARG A 6 22.00 17.49 -10.74
N ARG A 7 23.26 17.35 -11.11
CA ARG A 7 23.71 16.60 -12.29
C ARG A 7 24.38 15.30 -11.90
N PHE A 8 24.05 14.21 -12.58
CA PHE A 8 24.70 12.90 -12.40
C PHE A 8 24.69 12.12 -13.72
N GLU A 9 25.87 11.68 -14.18
CA GLU A 9 26.08 11.15 -15.54
C GLU A 9 25.36 12.01 -16.62
N ASP A 10 24.50 11.38 -17.43
CA ASP A 10 23.72 12.01 -18.51
C ASP A 10 22.51 12.85 -18.02
N PHE A 11 22.22 12.83 -16.72
CA PHE A 11 20.96 13.32 -16.15
C PHE A 11 21.10 14.65 -15.42
N GLU A 12 20.04 15.46 -15.51
CA GLU A 12 19.84 16.67 -14.71
C GLU A 12 18.52 16.54 -13.94
N LEU A 13 18.57 16.75 -12.63
CA LEU A 13 17.42 16.73 -11.74
C LEU A 13 17.24 18.11 -11.13
N ASP A 14 16.16 18.79 -11.50
CA ASP A 14 15.74 20.04 -10.85
C ASP A 14 14.82 19.69 -9.68
N ALA A 15 15.32 19.89 -8.45
CA ALA A 15 14.58 19.60 -7.22
C ALA A 15 13.46 20.63 -6.93
N ASN A 16 13.57 21.86 -7.47
CA ASN A 16 12.56 22.90 -7.29
C ASN A 16 11.43 22.77 -8.32
N ALA A 17 11.76 22.44 -9.56
CA ALA A 17 10.79 22.26 -10.64
C ALA A 17 10.25 20.82 -10.75
N CYS A 18 10.69 19.91 -9.86
CA CYS A 18 10.41 18.48 -9.89
C CYS A 18 10.50 17.92 -11.33
N ARG A 19 11.70 17.97 -11.92
CA ARG A 19 11.93 17.57 -13.31
C ARG A 19 13.23 16.80 -13.47
N LEU A 20 13.13 15.62 -14.08
CA LEU A 20 14.27 14.84 -14.56
C LEU A 20 14.46 15.08 -16.06
N SER A 21 15.67 15.42 -16.48
CA SER A 21 16.11 15.46 -17.87
C SER A 21 17.24 14.45 -18.08
N ARG A 22 17.41 13.97 -19.32
CA ARG A 22 18.59 13.23 -19.78
C ARG A 22 19.05 13.83 -21.09
N ASN A 23 20.31 14.29 -21.17
CA ASN A 23 20.85 14.98 -22.33
C ASN A 23 19.94 16.12 -22.85
N GLY A 24 19.29 16.86 -21.93
CA GLY A 24 18.35 17.95 -22.23
C GLY A 24 16.93 17.52 -22.64
N GLN A 25 16.64 16.23 -22.79
CA GLN A 25 15.27 15.72 -23.03
C GLN A 25 14.58 15.37 -21.71
N ILE A 26 13.30 15.73 -21.55
CA ILE A 26 12.54 15.45 -20.32
C ILE A 26 12.26 13.94 -20.22
N VAL A 27 12.69 13.33 -19.13
CA VAL A 27 12.35 11.94 -18.78
C VAL A 27 11.08 11.97 -17.95
N ARG A 28 9.97 11.45 -18.51
CA ARG A 28 8.69 11.37 -17.79
C ARG A 28 8.80 10.40 -16.62
N LEU A 29 8.67 10.93 -15.40
CA LEU A 29 8.59 10.19 -14.15
C LEU A 29 7.44 10.74 -13.32
N GLU A 30 6.69 9.86 -12.66
CA GLU A 30 5.57 10.25 -11.80
C GLU A 30 6.06 10.99 -10.54
N ARG A 31 5.18 11.78 -9.93
CA ARG A 31 5.49 12.63 -8.76
C ARG A 31 6.19 11.89 -7.61
N ILE A 32 5.59 10.82 -7.09
CA ILE A 32 6.13 10.06 -5.95
C ILE A 32 7.52 9.44 -6.25
N PRO A 33 7.74 8.72 -7.37
CA PRO A 33 9.07 8.27 -7.76
C PRO A 33 10.08 9.40 -7.96
N LEU A 34 9.65 10.58 -8.41
CA LEU A 34 10.53 11.73 -8.63
C LEU A 34 10.93 12.41 -7.32
N GLU A 35 9.99 12.62 -6.39
CA GLU A 35 10.26 13.09 -5.02
C GLU A 35 11.21 12.14 -4.26
N LEU A 36 11.04 10.83 -4.43
CA LEU A 36 11.97 9.82 -3.91
C LEU A 36 13.37 9.93 -4.54
N LEU A 37 13.46 10.17 -5.84
CA LEU A 37 14.74 10.38 -6.51
C LEU A 37 15.44 11.65 -6.00
N CYS A 38 14.70 12.75 -5.79
CA CYS A 38 15.24 13.96 -5.16
C CYS A 38 15.82 13.65 -3.77
N LEU A 39 15.06 12.99 -2.89
CA LEU A 39 15.53 12.62 -1.55
C LEU A 39 16.79 11.74 -1.58
N LEU A 40 16.86 10.77 -2.50
CA LEU A 40 18.03 9.89 -2.65
C LEU A 40 19.26 10.64 -3.18
N VAL A 41 19.08 11.64 -4.04
CA VAL A 41 20.14 12.49 -4.60
C VAL A 41 20.59 13.56 -3.59
N GLU A 42 19.67 14.12 -2.80
CA GLU A 42 19.97 15.01 -1.65
C GLU A 42 20.89 14.31 -0.64
N HIS A 43 20.61 13.03 -0.34
CA HIS A 43 21.41 12.18 0.56
C HIS A 43 22.41 11.27 -0.19
N CYS A 44 23.00 11.75 -1.28
CA CYS A 44 23.97 10.98 -2.07
C CYS A 44 25.08 10.35 -1.23
N GLY A 45 25.36 9.05 -1.44
CA GLY A 45 26.33 8.26 -0.67
C GLY A 45 25.83 7.76 0.69
N GLN A 46 24.74 8.30 1.23
CA GLN A 46 24.14 7.87 2.50
C GLN A 46 23.01 6.85 2.26
N THR A 47 22.72 6.01 3.25
CA THR A 47 21.56 5.11 3.20
C THR A 47 20.35 5.81 3.78
N VAL A 48 19.40 6.16 2.92
CA VAL A 48 18.08 6.63 3.33
C VAL A 48 17.26 5.42 3.74
N THR A 49 16.75 5.42 4.96
CA THR A 49 15.94 4.34 5.53
C THR A 49 14.52 4.33 4.98
N ARG A 50 13.82 3.20 5.11
CA ARG A 50 12.40 3.11 4.74
C ARG A 50 11.54 4.11 5.51
N ASP A 51 11.80 4.29 6.80
CA ASP A 51 11.03 5.20 7.65
C ASP A 51 11.23 6.67 7.25
N GLU A 52 12.46 7.09 6.91
CA GLU A 52 12.76 8.43 6.38
C GLU A 52 12.08 8.68 5.02
N ILE A 53 12.04 7.67 4.13
CA ILE A 53 11.33 7.75 2.85
C ILE A 53 9.82 7.96 3.09
N LEU A 54 9.23 7.23 4.04
CA LEU A 54 7.81 7.37 4.37
C LEU A 54 7.50 8.74 4.96
N GLU A 55 8.30 9.17 5.94
CA GLU A 55 8.15 10.47 6.59
C GLU A 55 8.28 11.63 5.59
N ARG A 56 9.20 11.56 4.62
CA ARG A 56 9.44 12.64 3.66
C ARG A 56 8.33 12.77 2.61
N ILE A 57 7.87 11.66 2.04
CA ILE A 57 6.98 11.65 0.86
C ILE A 57 5.50 11.65 1.28
N TRP A 58 5.15 10.89 2.31
CA TRP A 58 3.76 10.73 2.76
C TRP A 58 3.49 11.42 4.12
N GLY A 59 4.51 11.78 4.89
CA GLY A 59 4.36 12.46 6.17
C GLY A 59 4.16 11.52 7.36
N LYS A 60 4.31 12.05 8.58
CA LYS A 60 4.13 11.27 9.81
C LYS A 60 2.70 10.74 9.96
N GLY A 61 2.57 9.42 10.07
CA GLY A 61 1.32 8.75 10.43
C GLY A 61 0.44 8.33 9.25
N VAL A 62 0.96 8.27 8.03
CA VAL A 62 0.26 7.67 6.89
C VAL A 62 0.53 6.17 6.84
N PHE A 63 -0.55 5.37 6.95
CA PHE A 63 -0.52 3.91 6.81
C PHE A 63 -0.92 3.52 5.38
N ILE A 64 0.06 3.48 4.49
CA ILE A 64 -0.01 2.85 3.16
C ILE A 64 0.71 1.50 3.26
N ASP A 65 0.52 0.59 2.28
CA ASP A 65 1.48 -0.50 2.03
C ASP A 65 2.83 0.10 1.63
N SER A 66 3.60 0.48 2.64
CA SER A 66 4.85 1.20 2.55
C SER A 66 5.91 0.44 1.77
N GLU A 67 5.93 -0.90 1.91
CA GLU A 67 6.92 -1.71 1.22
C GLU A 67 6.62 -1.79 -0.27
N ASN A 68 5.38 -2.09 -0.67
CA ASN A 68 5.03 -2.14 -2.09
C ASN A 68 5.03 -0.76 -2.75
N ALA A 69 4.66 0.31 -2.04
CA ALA A 69 4.76 1.69 -2.53
C ALA A 69 6.22 2.09 -2.82
N ILE A 70 7.14 1.89 -1.86
CA ILE A 70 8.56 2.21 -2.03
C ILE A 70 9.20 1.29 -3.10
N ASN A 71 8.93 -0.01 -3.08
CA ASN A 71 9.44 -0.94 -4.08
C ASN A 71 8.97 -0.56 -5.50
N THR A 72 7.71 -0.15 -5.65
CA THR A 72 7.16 0.32 -6.93
C THR A 72 7.80 1.62 -7.37
N ALA A 73 8.00 2.59 -6.46
CA ALA A 73 8.67 3.84 -6.76
C ALA A 73 10.13 3.61 -7.21
N ILE A 74 10.91 2.83 -6.46
CA ILE A 74 12.29 2.44 -6.82
C ILE A 74 12.32 1.72 -8.18
N ARG A 75 11.37 0.83 -8.47
CA ARG A 75 11.28 0.13 -9.76
C ARG A 75 11.01 1.10 -10.93
N LYS A 76 10.19 2.14 -10.73
CA LYS A 76 9.94 3.19 -11.72
C LYS A 76 11.18 4.08 -11.91
N ILE A 77 11.87 4.47 -10.84
CA ILE A 77 13.14 5.22 -10.92
C ILE A 77 14.20 4.41 -11.67
N ARG A 78 14.44 3.15 -11.30
CA ARG A 78 15.41 2.29 -11.97
C ARG A 78 15.13 2.16 -13.47
N ARG A 79 13.86 1.98 -13.86
CA ARG A 79 13.45 1.98 -15.28
C ARG A 79 13.73 3.30 -15.99
N ALA A 80 13.51 4.44 -15.34
CA ALA A 80 13.77 5.76 -15.91
C ALA A 80 15.28 6.07 -16.06
N LEU A 81 16.11 5.58 -15.13
CA LEU A 81 17.56 5.73 -15.17
C LEU A 81 18.28 4.68 -16.04
N GLY A 82 17.62 3.55 -16.34
CA GLY A 82 18.27 2.38 -16.95
C GLY A 82 19.17 1.60 -15.97
N ASP A 83 18.81 1.63 -14.69
CA ASP A 83 19.52 1.00 -13.57
C ASP A 83 19.03 -0.44 -13.34
N ASP A 84 19.95 -1.35 -13.01
CA ASP A 84 19.62 -2.74 -12.66
C ASP A 84 19.63 -2.94 -11.14
N ALA A 85 18.83 -3.87 -10.62
CA ALA A 85 18.84 -4.24 -9.21
C ALA A 85 20.03 -5.15 -8.86
N ASP A 86 20.44 -6.02 -9.79
CA ASP A 86 21.52 -7.00 -9.60
C ASP A 86 22.90 -6.44 -10.00
N ALA A 87 22.91 -5.40 -10.83
CA ALA A 87 24.10 -4.64 -11.22
C ALA A 87 23.88 -3.12 -11.07
N PRO A 88 23.70 -2.60 -9.84
CA PRO A 88 23.30 -1.21 -9.61
C PRO A 88 24.41 -0.22 -9.97
N ARG A 89 24.06 0.76 -10.81
CA ARG A 89 24.87 1.93 -11.17
C ARG A 89 24.46 3.17 -10.40
N PHE A 90 23.17 3.33 -10.12
CA PHE A 90 22.61 4.51 -9.46
C PHE A 90 22.08 4.19 -8.07
N ILE A 91 21.26 3.14 -7.89
CA ILE A 91 20.56 2.86 -6.63
C ILE A 91 20.91 1.47 -6.11
N VAL A 92 21.63 1.43 -4.98
CA VAL A 92 21.89 0.18 -4.24
C VAL A 92 20.76 -0.07 -3.25
N THR A 93 20.17 -1.27 -3.30
CA THR A 93 19.28 -1.77 -2.24
C THR A 93 20.11 -2.16 -1.03
N VAL A 94 19.78 -1.63 0.16
CA VAL A 94 20.41 -2.05 1.43
C VAL A 94 19.40 -2.93 2.19
N PRO A 95 19.64 -4.26 2.29
CA PRO A 95 18.70 -5.20 2.91
C PRO A 95 18.29 -4.77 4.32
N ALA A 96 16.98 -4.91 4.62
CA ALA A 96 16.36 -4.52 5.88
C ALA A 96 16.56 -3.05 6.35
N LYS A 97 17.14 -2.16 5.54
CA LYS A 97 17.36 -0.75 5.90
C LYS A 97 16.67 0.23 4.94
N GLY A 98 17.00 0.16 3.65
CA GLY A 98 16.49 1.14 2.68
C GLY A 98 17.30 1.14 1.39
N TYR A 99 17.62 2.33 0.88
CA TYR A 99 18.27 2.52 -0.41
C TYR A 99 19.39 3.56 -0.29
N ARG A 100 20.39 3.47 -1.17
CA ARG A 100 21.49 4.43 -1.26
C ARG A 100 21.74 4.80 -2.70
N PHE A 101 21.78 6.10 -2.99
CA PHE A 101 22.28 6.61 -4.25
C PHE A 101 23.80 6.57 -4.27
N ILE A 102 24.40 6.05 -5.34
CA ILE A 102 25.86 5.81 -5.43
C ILE A 102 26.56 6.54 -6.59
N ALA A 103 25.81 7.10 -7.54
CA ALA A 103 26.42 7.85 -8.63
C ALA A 103 26.90 9.25 -8.15
N PRO A 104 28.04 9.76 -8.64
CA PRO A 104 28.51 11.10 -8.29
C PRO A 104 27.52 12.19 -8.69
N VAL A 105 27.23 13.12 -7.76
CA VAL A 105 26.29 14.23 -7.97
C VAL A 105 27.05 15.55 -7.90
N ALA A 106 26.91 16.38 -8.94
CA ALA A 106 27.40 17.76 -8.97
C ALA A 106 26.24 18.75 -8.83
N ALA A 107 26.47 19.87 -8.13
CA ALA A 107 25.55 21.01 -8.15
C ALA A 107 25.82 21.89 -9.39
N ALA A 108 24.79 22.55 -9.92
CA ALA A 108 24.92 23.41 -11.09
C ALA A 108 25.62 24.76 -10.81
N ASP A 109 25.66 25.20 -9.55
CA ASP A 109 26.44 26.38 -9.14
C ASP A 109 27.91 25.99 -8.89
N GLY A 110 28.80 26.65 -9.62
CA GLY A 110 30.23 26.33 -9.62
C GLY A 110 30.94 26.76 -8.34
N ASP A 111 31.35 25.79 -7.55
CA ASP A 111 32.44 25.93 -6.57
C ASP A 111 33.35 24.70 -6.66
N LEU A 112 34.56 24.88 -7.19
CA LEU A 112 35.60 23.84 -7.11
C LEU A 112 36.02 23.69 -5.64
N LYS A 113 35.43 22.73 -4.94
CA LYS A 113 36.06 22.17 -3.73
C LYS A 113 36.99 21.04 -4.13
N ASP A 114 38.21 21.49 -4.43
CA ASP A 114 39.44 20.73 -4.51
C ASP A 114 39.50 19.62 -3.45
N LEU A 115 39.55 18.37 -3.93
CA LEU A 115 40.01 17.20 -3.17
C LEU A 115 41.14 16.49 -3.93
N THR A 116 42.02 17.28 -4.53
CA THR A 116 43.33 16.89 -5.02
C THR A 116 44.41 17.58 -4.20
N ASN A 117 44.58 17.19 -2.94
CA ASN A 117 45.90 17.13 -2.29
C ASN A 117 45.86 16.49 -0.89
N THR A 118 46.35 15.25 -0.80
CA THR A 118 47.21 14.85 0.31
C THR A 118 48.29 13.92 -0.26
N GLU A 119 49.44 14.50 -0.60
CA GLU A 119 50.58 13.77 -1.14
C GLU A 119 51.29 12.89 -0.07
N PRO A 120 52.13 11.92 -0.49
CA PRO A 120 52.44 10.74 0.31
C PRO A 120 53.83 10.74 0.97
N VAL A 121 53.88 10.55 2.29
CA VAL A 121 55.10 10.30 3.08
C VAL A 121 54.67 9.48 4.32
N SER A 122 55.29 8.38 4.79
CA SER A 122 56.43 7.58 4.34
C SER A 122 56.21 6.13 4.82
N ASN A 123 56.71 5.11 4.12
CA ASN A 123 56.99 3.83 4.76
C ASN A 123 58.37 3.33 4.34
N LYS A 124 59.22 2.98 5.30
CA LYS A 124 60.65 2.79 5.10
C LYS A 124 61.07 1.35 5.41
N ALA A 125 61.29 0.60 4.33
CA ALA A 125 62.23 -0.53 4.16
C ALA A 125 62.37 -1.59 5.29
N ALA A 126 61.96 -2.84 4.97
CA ALA A 126 62.80 -4.05 4.73
C ALA A 126 63.85 -4.49 5.78
N PRO A 127 64.25 -5.79 5.88
CA PRO A 127 64.20 -6.89 4.88
C PRO A 127 63.36 -8.13 5.29
N GLU A 128 62.88 -9.04 4.43
CA GLU A 128 63.49 -9.86 3.32
C GLU A 128 64.37 -11.05 3.80
N PRO A 129 64.59 -12.15 3.03
CA PRO A 129 63.97 -12.57 1.75
C PRO A 129 63.64 -14.11 1.61
N ALA A 130 63.32 -14.53 0.37
CA ALA A 130 63.54 -15.87 -0.25
C ALA A 130 62.55 -17.03 0.05
N ASP A 131 62.10 -17.86 -0.91
CA ASP A 131 62.18 -17.86 -2.39
C ASP A 131 61.18 -18.90 -2.98
N ALA A 132 61.07 -18.95 -4.32
CA ALA A 132 60.66 -20.07 -5.18
C ALA A 132 59.16 -20.38 -5.42
N ALA A 133 58.85 -20.38 -6.72
CA ALA A 133 57.56 -20.55 -7.38
C ALA A 133 57.13 -22.01 -7.65
N GLU A 134 55.80 -22.20 -7.84
CA GLU A 134 55.12 -23.14 -8.78
C GLU A 134 55.36 -24.68 -8.69
N PRO A 135 54.54 -25.58 -9.31
CA PRO A 135 53.31 -25.42 -10.10
C PRO A 135 52.11 -26.34 -9.64
N VAL A 136 51.10 -26.51 -10.53
CA VAL A 136 49.76 -27.17 -10.40
C VAL A 136 49.52 -28.00 -11.70
N PRO A 137 48.76 -29.14 -11.81
CA PRO A 137 47.54 -29.65 -11.09
C PRO A 137 47.69 -31.16 -10.65
N PRO A 138 46.71 -32.13 -10.63
CA PRO A 138 45.23 -32.09 -10.75
C PRO A 138 44.36 -33.00 -9.82
N ILE A 139 43.04 -32.69 -9.78
CA ILE A 139 41.83 -33.56 -9.85
C ILE A 139 41.83 -34.92 -9.11
N PHE A 140 40.85 -35.14 -8.21
CA PHE A 140 39.80 -36.17 -8.36
C PHE A 140 38.70 -36.04 -7.28
N ASP A 141 37.43 -36.04 -7.73
CA ASP A 141 36.27 -36.43 -6.90
C ASP A 141 36.31 -37.94 -6.61
N THR A 142 35.84 -38.38 -5.44
CA THR A 142 34.74 -39.36 -5.32
C THR A 142 34.36 -39.66 -3.85
N THR A 143 33.13 -40.15 -3.68
CA THR A 143 32.36 -40.21 -2.43
C THR A 143 32.49 -41.62 -1.74
N PRO A 144 31.61 -42.07 -0.81
CA PRO A 144 32.02 -42.50 0.53
C PRO A 144 32.05 -44.03 0.78
N GLY A 145 32.54 -44.47 1.95
CA GLY A 145 32.45 -45.87 2.38
C GLY A 145 32.83 -46.13 3.86
N GLU A 146 31.82 -46.38 4.68
CA GLU A 146 31.86 -47.09 5.98
C GLU A 146 32.09 -48.62 5.77
N PRO A 147 32.15 -49.53 6.79
CA PRO A 147 32.15 -49.37 8.26
C PRO A 147 33.09 -50.37 9.03
N GLU A 148 32.85 -50.46 10.37
CA GLU A 148 32.99 -51.62 11.27
C GLU A 148 34.32 -51.98 12.01
N ARG A 149 34.21 -51.84 13.34
CA ARG A 149 34.62 -52.78 14.42
C ARG A 149 36.09 -53.21 14.55
N SER A 150 36.64 -53.12 15.77
CA SER A 150 36.57 -54.23 16.75
C SER A 150 37.71 -54.18 17.79
N ASN A 151 37.41 -54.65 19.01
CA ASN A 151 38.33 -55.07 20.07
C ASN A 151 39.27 -54.00 20.69
N SER A 152 38.98 -53.50 21.89
CA SER A 152 39.05 -54.18 23.20
C SER A 152 40.49 -54.41 23.68
N TRP A 153 40.94 -53.53 24.59
CA TRP A 153 41.95 -53.88 25.58
C TRP A 153 41.42 -53.55 26.99
N LEU A 154 41.20 -54.62 27.75
CA LEU A 154 41.08 -54.64 29.22
C LEU A 154 42.36 -54.00 29.82
N THR A 155 42.43 -53.35 30.99
CA THR A 155 41.58 -53.19 32.20
C THR A 155 42.23 -52.04 33.03
N ILE A 156 41.77 -51.51 34.18
CA ILE A 156 41.47 -52.12 35.49
C ILE A 156 40.57 -51.18 36.32
N LEU A 157 39.84 -51.77 37.25
CA LEU A 157 38.91 -51.19 38.21
C LEU A 157 39.39 -49.91 38.94
N LEU A 158 38.49 -48.93 39.04
CA LEU A 158 38.01 -48.39 40.33
C LEU A 158 36.50 -48.06 40.22
N ARG A 159 35.69 -48.60 41.14
CA ARG A 159 34.22 -48.47 41.23
C ARG A 159 33.84 -48.62 42.72
N PRO A 160 32.61 -48.29 43.17
CA PRO A 160 31.81 -47.08 42.92
C PRO A 160 31.21 -46.53 44.27
N ARG A 161 29.99 -45.96 44.23
CA ARG A 161 28.98 -45.80 45.33
C ARG A 161 28.77 -44.45 46.04
N ARG A 162 29.67 -43.44 45.97
CA ARG A 162 29.38 -42.11 46.56
C ARG A 162 29.00 -41.00 45.57
N LEU A 163 29.50 -41.04 44.33
CA LEU A 163 29.20 -40.01 43.33
C LEU A 163 27.84 -40.15 42.62
N MET A 164 27.28 -41.36 42.50
CA MET A 164 26.02 -41.55 41.75
C MET A 164 24.75 -41.12 42.48
N LEU A 165 24.77 -41.02 43.82
CA LEU A 165 23.65 -40.46 44.60
C LEU A 165 23.64 -38.92 44.55
N ALA A 166 24.81 -38.29 44.53
CA ALA A 166 24.92 -36.84 44.33
C ALA A 166 24.52 -36.44 42.89
N ALA A 167 25.02 -37.13 41.87
CA ALA A 167 24.73 -36.81 40.48
C ALA A 167 23.25 -36.98 40.10
N SER A 168 22.56 -37.99 40.65
CA SER A 168 21.11 -38.19 40.39
C SER A 168 20.23 -37.16 41.11
N VAL A 169 20.58 -36.75 42.33
CA VAL A 169 19.89 -35.64 43.02
C VAL A 169 20.11 -34.32 42.27
N ILE A 170 21.32 -34.04 41.78
CA ILE A 170 21.60 -32.83 40.99
C ILE A 170 20.86 -32.85 39.64
N ALA A 171 20.78 -33.99 38.95
CA ALA A 171 20.05 -34.10 37.68
C ALA A 171 18.52 -33.90 37.86
N VAL A 172 17.92 -34.54 38.88
CA VAL A 172 16.48 -34.37 39.17
C VAL A 172 16.18 -32.95 39.68
N ALA A 173 17.06 -32.37 40.51
CA ALA A 173 16.93 -30.98 40.91
C ALA A 173 17.03 -30.03 39.72
N SER A 174 17.92 -30.28 38.76
CA SER A 174 18.06 -29.46 37.55
C SER A 174 16.80 -29.50 36.68
N ILE A 175 16.21 -30.69 36.47
CA ILE A 175 14.99 -30.87 35.68
C ILE A 175 13.76 -30.22 36.35
N ALA A 176 13.71 -30.15 37.68
CA ALA A 176 12.65 -29.45 38.41
C ALA A 176 12.87 -27.93 38.56
N LEU A 177 14.13 -27.49 38.66
CA LEU A 177 14.47 -26.09 38.94
C LEU A 177 14.44 -25.21 37.69
N VAL A 178 14.85 -25.72 36.52
CA VAL A 178 14.80 -24.96 35.26
C VAL A 178 13.39 -24.47 34.92
N PRO A 179 12.33 -25.32 34.94
CA PRO A 179 10.95 -24.84 34.73
C PRO A 179 10.48 -23.87 35.83
N HIS A 180 10.92 -24.04 37.08
CA HIS A 180 10.49 -23.19 38.19
C HIS A 180 11.12 -21.79 38.15
N LEU A 181 12.38 -21.67 37.71
CA LEU A 181 13.05 -20.38 37.50
C LEU A 181 12.49 -19.68 36.25
N TRP A 182 12.29 -20.40 35.14
CA TRP A 182 11.67 -19.82 33.93
C TRP A 182 10.23 -19.34 34.18
N ARG A 183 9.46 -20.05 35.02
CA ARG A 183 8.11 -19.62 35.46
C ARG A 183 8.13 -18.39 36.37
N LYS A 184 9.26 -18.09 37.04
CA LYS A 184 9.39 -16.93 37.93
C LYS A 184 9.85 -15.68 37.18
N GLU A 185 10.71 -15.81 36.17
CA GLU A 185 11.12 -14.69 35.31
C GLU A 185 10.06 -14.27 34.27
N GLN A 186 9.20 -15.19 33.81
CA GLN A 186 8.05 -14.85 32.95
C GLN A 186 7.00 -13.93 33.62
N HIS A 187 7.05 -13.75 34.94
CA HIS A 187 6.14 -12.88 35.70
C HIS A 187 6.81 -11.63 36.27
N SER A 188 7.95 -11.21 35.73
CA SER A 188 8.60 -9.94 36.11
C SER A 188 9.22 -9.19 34.92
N LEU A 189 8.58 -9.29 33.75
CA LEU A 189 8.57 -8.15 32.85
C LEU A 189 7.95 -6.98 33.63
N PRO A 190 8.53 -5.76 33.62
CA PRO A 190 7.76 -4.59 34.01
C PRO A 190 6.49 -4.57 33.15
N PRO A 191 5.35 -4.08 33.65
CA PRO A 191 4.21 -3.90 32.78
C PRO A 191 4.67 -3.02 31.63
N ILE A 192 4.74 -3.61 30.43
CA ILE A 192 4.75 -2.83 29.21
C ILE A 192 3.52 -1.95 29.39
N GLN A 193 3.73 -0.64 29.46
CA GLN A 193 2.65 0.28 29.20
C GLN A 193 2.25 -0.03 27.77
N SER A 194 1.27 -0.94 27.62
CA SER A 194 0.52 -1.13 26.37
C SER A 194 0.25 0.27 25.89
N PRO A 195 0.82 0.71 24.76
CA PRO A 195 0.93 2.13 24.45
C PRO A 195 -0.46 2.72 24.58
N GLU A 196 -0.71 3.48 25.63
CA GLU A 196 -2.08 3.91 25.93
C GLU A 196 -2.44 4.85 24.80
N ASN A 197 -3.45 4.45 24.01
CA ASN A 197 -3.68 4.83 22.61
C ASN A 197 -2.81 4.11 21.55
N PRO A 198 -2.99 2.80 21.30
CA PRO A 198 -2.69 2.25 19.98
C PRO A 198 -3.79 2.74 19.04
N CYS A 199 -3.43 3.63 18.12
CA CYS A 199 -4.28 4.25 17.09
C CYS A 199 -5.74 4.52 17.52
N LYS A 200 -6.02 5.75 17.97
CA LYS A 200 -7.36 6.29 17.75
C LYS A 200 -7.55 6.34 16.23
N LEU A 201 -8.44 5.51 15.69
CA LEU A 201 -9.06 5.82 14.40
C LEU A 201 -9.46 7.29 14.43
N LYS A 202 -9.13 8.06 13.38
CA LYS A 202 -9.57 9.46 13.26
C LYS A 202 -11.08 9.47 13.49
N SER A 203 -11.53 10.10 14.57
CA SER A 203 -12.94 10.06 14.99
C SER A 203 -13.81 10.62 13.86
N GLY A 204 -14.60 9.74 13.24
CA GLY A 204 -15.41 10.05 12.05
C GLY A 204 -15.06 9.24 10.80
N MET A 205 -13.89 8.61 10.70
CA MET A 205 -13.59 7.73 9.56
C MET A 205 -14.39 6.42 9.67
N PRO A 206 -15.16 6.02 8.65
CA PRO A 206 -15.87 4.75 8.65
C PRO A 206 -14.89 3.58 8.65
N SER A 207 -15.23 2.55 9.40
CA SER A 207 -14.37 1.39 9.61
C SER A 207 -15.17 0.10 9.47
N ILE A 208 -14.61 -0.86 8.75
CA ILE A 208 -15.27 -2.13 8.40
C ILE A 208 -14.32 -3.31 8.61
N ALA A 209 -14.86 -4.44 9.07
CA ALA A 209 -14.21 -5.74 8.95
C ALA A 209 -15.08 -6.68 8.12
N VAL A 210 -14.49 -7.34 7.13
CA VAL A 210 -15.14 -8.47 6.45
C VAL A 210 -14.84 -9.72 7.26
N LEU A 211 -15.87 -10.38 7.77
CA LEU A 211 -15.71 -11.66 8.47
C LEU A 211 -15.60 -12.82 7.46
N PRO A 212 -15.01 -13.97 7.85
CA PRO A 212 -14.95 -15.15 6.99
C PRO A 212 -16.35 -15.68 6.68
N PHE A 213 -16.71 -15.76 5.41
CA PHE A 213 -18.05 -16.16 5.00
C PHE A 213 -18.30 -17.63 5.33
N THR A 214 -19.51 -17.93 5.78
CA THR A 214 -19.90 -19.28 6.21
C THR A 214 -20.16 -20.17 5.00
N ASN A 215 -19.48 -21.31 4.93
CA ASN A 215 -19.69 -22.31 3.89
C ASN A 215 -20.97 -23.12 4.15
N LEU A 216 -22.04 -22.82 3.41
CA LEU A 216 -23.31 -23.56 3.41
C LEU A 216 -23.39 -24.60 2.27
N SER A 217 -22.28 -24.90 1.59
CA SER A 217 -22.22 -25.92 0.53
C SER A 217 -22.25 -27.36 1.08
N GLY A 218 -22.10 -27.55 2.39
CA GLY A 218 -22.12 -28.86 3.06
C GLY A 218 -20.85 -29.70 2.92
N ASP A 219 -19.86 -29.25 2.15
CA ASP A 219 -18.58 -29.91 1.94
C ASP A 219 -17.42 -29.05 2.50
N PRO A 220 -16.73 -29.50 3.57
CA PRO A 220 -15.56 -28.81 4.12
C PRO A 220 -14.39 -28.66 3.13
N LYS A 221 -14.36 -29.41 2.02
CA LYS A 221 -13.35 -29.20 0.96
C LYS A 221 -13.60 -27.94 0.13
N GLN A 222 -14.76 -27.30 0.28
CA GLN A 222 -15.10 -26.06 -0.42
C GLN A 222 -14.86 -24.80 0.45
N GLU A 223 -14.34 -24.99 1.67
CA GLU A 223 -14.02 -23.92 2.61
C GLU A 223 -13.02 -22.88 2.06
N TYR A 224 -12.10 -23.32 1.19
CA TYR A 224 -11.17 -22.42 0.49
C TYR A 224 -11.89 -21.40 -0.39
N PHE A 225 -13.11 -21.72 -0.86
CA PHE A 225 -13.88 -20.87 -1.75
C PHE A 225 -14.52 -19.73 -0.98
N SER A 226 -15.14 -19.99 0.18
CA SER A 226 -15.65 -18.91 1.05
C SER A 226 -14.52 -18.05 1.61
N ASP A 227 -13.43 -18.67 2.07
CA ASP A 227 -12.23 -17.94 2.52
C ASP A 227 -11.59 -17.09 1.41
N GLY A 228 -11.62 -17.56 0.17
CA GLY A 228 -11.10 -16.83 -0.99
C GLY A 228 -11.94 -15.59 -1.31
N ILE A 229 -13.27 -15.71 -1.32
CA ILE A 229 -14.17 -14.57 -1.55
C ILE A 229 -14.05 -13.53 -0.43
N SER A 230 -14.06 -13.94 0.83
CA SER A 230 -13.87 -13.00 1.95
C SER A 230 -12.50 -12.33 1.92
N ASN A 231 -11.45 -13.03 1.49
CA ASN A 231 -10.13 -12.43 1.31
C ASN A 231 -10.13 -11.36 0.21
N GLN A 232 -10.72 -11.66 -0.95
CA GLN A 232 -10.77 -10.73 -2.08
C GLN A 232 -11.57 -9.46 -1.71
N LEU A 233 -12.72 -9.62 -1.04
CA LEU A 233 -13.49 -8.48 -0.54
C LEU A 233 -12.70 -7.59 0.44
N ILE A 234 -11.79 -8.15 1.25
CA ILE A 234 -10.90 -7.34 2.10
C ILE A 234 -9.89 -6.55 1.26
N GLU A 235 -9.31 -7.18 0.25
CA GLU A 235 -8.35 -6.54 -0.68
C GLU A 235 -9.02 -5.41 -1.46
N ASP A 236 -10.13 -5.70 -2.13
CA ASP A 236 -10.88 -4.75 -2.98
C ASP A 236 -11.38 -3.55 -2.18
N LEU A 237 -11.95 -3.78 -0.98
CA LEU A 237 -12.39 -2.70 -0.10
C LEU A 237 -11.22 -1.88 0.47
N SER A 238 -10.03 -2.48 0.66
CA SER A 238 -8.86 -1.77 1.22
C SER A 238 -8.27 -0.71 0.28
N HIS A 239 -8.55 -0.82 -1.02
CA HIS A 239 -8.15 0.18 -2.01
C HIS A 239 -9.05 1.42 -2.03
N LEU A 240 -10.15 1.44 -1.28
CA LEU A 240 -11.11 2.54 -1.29
C LEU A 240 -10.66 3.71 -0.40
N PRO A 241 -10.50 4.93 -0.94
CA PRO A 241 -10.12 6.09 -0.15
C PRO A 241 -11.23 6.43 0.84
N GLY A 242 -10.85 6.71 2.09
CA GLY A 242 -11.78 7.12 3.15
C GLY A 242 -12.43 5.98 3.94
N LEU A 243 -12.21 4.71 3.58
CA LEU A 243 -12.69 3.54 4.32
C LEU A 243 -11.54 2.83 5.03
N PHE A 244 -11.66 2.63 6.35
CA PHE A 244 -10.67 1.85 7.11
C PHE A 244 -11.07 0.37 7.16
N VAL A 245 -10.28 -0.49 6.52
CA VAL A 245 -10.55 -1.94 6.45
C VAL A 245 -9.63 -2.73 7.39
N ILE A 246 -10.19 -3.65 8.18
CA ILE A 246 -9.42 -4.54 9.04
C ILE A 246 -8.69 -5.61 8.23
N ALA A 247 -7.39 -5.76 8.51
CA ALA A 247 -6.54 -6.76 7.88
C ALA A 247 -7.03 -8.19 8.11
N ARG A 248 -6.95 -9.00 7.04
CA ARG A 248 -7.36 -10.41 6.96
C ARG A 248 -7.11 -11.23 8.23
N ASN A 249 -5.89 -11.24 8.74
CA ASN A 249 -5.52 -12.11 9.87
C ASN A 249 -6.28 -11.78 11.16
N SER A 250 -6.68 -10.52 11.35
CA SER A 250 -7.51 -10.09 12.47
C SER A 250 -8.95 -10.56 12.31
N SER A 251 -9.58 -10.37 11.13
CA SER A 251 -10.94 -10.84 10.88
C SER A 251 -11.05 -12.37 10.87
N PHE A 252 -10.05 -13.07 10.32
CA PHE A 252 -10.04 -14.53 10.25
C PHE A 252 -9.84 -15.21 11.61
N ALA A 253 -9.40 -14.46 12.64
CA ALA A 253 -9.37 -14.94 14.02
C ALA A 253 -10.78 -15.23 14.60
N TYR A 254 -11.86 -14.78 13.95
CA TYR A 254 -13.24 -15.02 14.35
C TYR A 254 -13.89 -16.21 13.62
N LYS A 255 -13.17 -16.85 12.68
CA LYS A 255 -13.70 -18.00 11.92
C LYS A 255 -14.18 -19.12 12.86
N GLY A 256 -15.44 -19.52 12.70
CA GLY A 256 -16.05 -20.60 13.49
C GLY A 256 -16.28 -20.26 14.97
N LYS A 257 -16.14 -19.00 15.39
CA LYS A 257 -16.51 -18.55 16.74
C LYS A 257 -17.94 -17.99 16.72
N SER A 258 -18.79 -18.50 17.60
CA SER A 258 -20.09 -17.90 17.88
C SER A 258 -19.93 -16.78 18.92
N MET A 259 -19.49 -15.61 18.48
CA MET A 259 -19.52 -14.36 19.27
C MET A 259 -20.50 -13.37 18.64
N LYS A 260 -20.97 -12.41 19.44
CA LYS A 260 -21.92 -11.40 18.97
C LYS A 260 -21.22 -10.28 18.21
N GLU A 261 -21.93 -9.72 17.25
CA GLU A 261 -21.51 -8.64 16.36
C GLU A 261 -20.94 -7.43 17.15
N PRO A 262 -21.54 -6.98 18.28
CA PRO A 262 -20.99 -5.88 19.08
C PRO A 262 -19.78 -6.22 19.95
N GLU A 263 -19.50 -7.50 20.16
CA GLU A 263 -18.28 -7.95 20.83
C GLU A 263 -17.12 -7.95 19.83
N ILE A 264 -17.35 -8.49 18.63
CA ILE A 264 -16.40 -8.48 17.51
C ILE A 264 -16.06 -7.05 17.08
N GLY A 265 -17.07 -6.19 16.88
CA GLY A 265 -16.87 -4.79 16.51
C GLY A 265 -16.06 -4.00 17.54
N ARG A 266 -16.26 -4.27 18.84
CA ARG A 266 -15.49 -3.63 19.92
C ARG A 266 -14.05 -4.12 19.99
N GLU A 267 -13.81 -5.41 19.77
CA GLU A 267 -12.45 -6.00 19.80
C GLU A 267 -11.64 -5.57 18.57
N LEU A 268 -12.25 -5.57 17.37
CA LEU A 268 -11.65 -5.07 16.14
C LEU A 268 -11.65 -3.54 16.01
N ARG A 269 -12.40 -2.83 16.85
CA ARG A 269 -12.63 -1.37 16.83
C ARG A 269 -13.20 -0.87 15.49
N VAL A 270 -14.15 -1.60 14.93
CA VAL A 270 -14.87 -1.22 13.70
C VAL A 270 -16.30 -0.81 13.99
N ARG A 271 -16.85 0.05 13.13
CA ARG A 271 -18.27 0.41 13.14
C ARG A 271 -19.13 -0.61 12.41
N TYR A 272 -18.62 -1.15 11.30
CA TYR A 272 -19.37 -2.06 10.43
C TYR A 272 -18.73 -3.44 10.35
N LEU A 273 -19.56 -4.46 10.20
CA LEU A 273 -19.17 -5.82 9.85
C LEU A 273 -19.82 -6.18 8.52
N LEU A 274 -19.03 -6.78 7.63
CA LEU A 274 -19.53 -7.42 6.42
C LEU A 274 -19.49 -8.93 6.63
N GLU A 275 -20.66 -9.55 6.67
CA GLU A 275 -20.86 -10.97 6.90
C GLU A 275 -21.53 -11.61 5.68
N GLY A 276 -21.58 -12.94 5.64
CA GLY A 276 -22.18 -13.63 4.51
C GLY A 276 -22.09 -15.15 4.54
N ASP A 277 -22.91 -15.76 3.68
CA ASP A 277 -22.95 -17.20 3.43
C ASP A 277 -22.61 -17.50 1.97
N ILE A 278 -21.89 -18.60 1.72
CA ILE A 278 -21.67 -19.11 0.36
C ILE A 278 -22.11 -20.56 0.27
N SER A 279 -22.98 -20.84 -0.70
CA SER A 279 -23.37 -22.17 -1.11
C SER A 279 -23.05 -22.38 -2.59
N LYS A 280 -22.13 -23.31 -2.89
CA LYS A 280 -21.75 -23.70 -4.25
C LYS A 280 -22.36 -25.06 -4.60
N ALA A 281 -23.07 -25.14 -5.72
CA ALA A 281 -23.71 -26.35 -6.21
C ALA A 281 -23.42 -26.53 -7.71
N GLY A 282 -22.45 -27.39 -8.03
CA GLY A 282 -21.97 -27.58 -9.40
C GLY A 282 -21.37 -26.30 -9.98
N ASP A 283 -21.98 -25.79 -11.05
CA ASP A 283 -21.59 -24.56 -11.75
C ASP A 283 -22.39 -23.32 -11.29
N ARG A 284 -23.16 -23.40 -10.20
CA ARG A 284 -23.83 -22.23 -9.60
C ARG A 284 -23.28 -21.92 -8.23
N VAL A 285 -23.17 -20.62 -7.95
CA VAL A 285 -22.79 -20.06 -6.66
C VAL A 285 -23.93 -19.17 -6.18
N ARG A 286 -24.32 -19.36 -4.93
CA ARG A 286 -25.21 -18.47 -4.20
C ARG A 286 -24.44 -17.83 -3.06
N ILE A 287 -24.54 -16.51 -2.97
CA ILE A 287 -23.90 -15.71 -1.92
C ILE A 287 -24.99 -14.90 -1.22
N GLY A 288 -25.11 -15.02 0.10
CA GLY A 288 -25.74 -14.01 0.94
C GLY A 288 -24.66 -13.06 1.45
N VAL A 289 -24.94 -11.76 1.44
CA VAL A 289 -24.05 -10.73 2.00
C VAL A 289 -24.89 -9.80 2.86
N GLU A 290 -24.39 -9.54 4.06
CA GLU A 290 -25.07 -8.76 5.10
C GLU A 290 -24.09 -7.71 5.64
N LEU A 291 -24.52 -6.45 5.74
CA LEU A 291 -23.77 -5.35 6.31
C LEU A 291 -24.44 -4.94 7.62
N VAL A 292 -23.71 -5.01 8.72
CA VAL A 292 -24.23 -4.82 10.08
C VAL A 292 -23.51 -3.63 10.75
N ASP A 293 -24.26 -2.75 11.42
CA ASP A 293 -23.67 -1.79 12.36
C ASP A 293 -23.35 -2.51 13.67
N ALA A 294 -22.06 -2.69 13.94
CA ALA A 294 -21.58 -3.47 15.06
C ALA A 294 -21.87 -2.81 16.42
N SER A 295 -22.11 -1.49 16.48
CA SER A 295 -22.42 -0.83 17.76
C SER A 295 -23.83 -1.17 18.26
N SER A 296 -24.75 -1.44 17.34
CA SER A 296 -26.17 -1.65 17.59
C SER A 296 -26.68 -3.06 17.24
N ALA A 297 -25.87 -3.87 16.55
CA ALA A 297 -26.29 -5.10 15.87
C ALA A 297 -27.46 -4.88 14.90
N ALA A 298 -27.56 -3.68 14.31
CA ALA A 298 -28.56 -3.37 13.31
C ALA A 298 -28.12 -3.88 11.94
N GLU A 299 -28.95 -4.70 11.31
CA GLU A 299 -28.81 -5.11 9.91
C GLU A 299 -29.09 -3.89 9.02
N MET A 300 -28.06 -3.41 8.33
CA MET A 300 -28.10 -2.17 7.55
C MET A 300 -28.42 -2.42 6.07
N TRP A 301 -27.98 -3.56 5.54
CA TRP A 301 -28.31 -4.05 4.20
C TRP A 301 -28.04 -5.54 4.10
N THR A 302 -28.93 -6.25 3.44
CA THR A 302 -28.78 -7.65 3.09
C THR A 302 -29.15 -7.84 1.64
N GLN A 303 -28.34 -8.59 0.91
CA GLN A 303 -28.65 -8.99 -0.47
C GLN A 303 -28.18 -10.40 -0.76
N ARG A 304 -29.00 -11.11 -1.55
CA ARG A 304 -28.69 -12.46 -2.00
C ARG A 304 -28.48 -12.50 -3.51
N PHE A 305 -27.38 -13.12 -3.91
CA PHE A 305 -26.96 -13.26 -5.28
C PHE A 305 -26.95 -14.73 -5.68
N ASP A 306 -27.39 -15.03 -6.89
CA ASP A 306 -27.33 -16.37 -7.47
C ASP A 306 -26.83 -16.24 -8.92
N ARG A 307 -25.64 -16.79 -9.20
CA ARG A 307 -24.90 -16.61 -10.45
C ARG A 307 -24.22 -17.93 -10.89
N PRO A 308 -23.90 -18.08 -12.19
CA PRO A 308 -22.93 -19.07 -12.65
C PRO A 308 -21.55 -18.85 -12.03
N LEU A 309 -20.79 -19.92 -11.79
CA LEU A 309 -19.44 -19.85 -11.19
C LEU A 309 -18.46 -19.04 -12.06
N LYS A 310 -18.62 -19.06 -13.38
CA LYS A 310 -17.83 -18.26 -14.32
C LYS A 310 -17.95 -16.73 -14.13
N ASP A 311 -19.05 -16.27 -13.54
CA ASP A 311 -19.35 -14.84 -13.38
C ASP A 311 -18.99 -14.34 -11.97
N ILE A 312 -18.22 -15.12 -11.20
CA ILE A 312 -17.91 -14.88 -9.77
C ILE A 312 -17.12 -13.59 -9.52
N PHE A 313 -16.22 -13.18 -10.42
CA PHE A 313 -15.44 -11.95 -10.28
C PHE A 313 -16.32 -10.71 -10.51
N ALA A 314 -17.14 -10.70 -11.56
CA ALA A 314 -18.13 -9.64 -11.79
C ALA A 314 -19.16 -9.54 -10.64
N LEU A 315 -19.44 -10.65 -9.95
CA LEU A 315 -20.25 -10.65 -8.73
C LEU A 315 -19.50 -10.02 -7.53
N GLN A 316 -18.17 -10.17 -7.42
CA GLN A 316 -17.38 -9.46 -6.39
C GLN A 316 -17.44 -7.95 -6.62
N ASP A 317 -17.23 -7.50 -7.86
CA ASP A 317 -17.38 -6.09 -8.25
C ASP A 317 -18.78 -5.53 -7.90
N GLU A 318 -19.84 -6.31 -8.19
CA GLU A 318 -21.22 -5.98 -7.84
C GLU A 318 -21.41 -5.85 -6.32
N ILE A 319 -20.86 -6.77 -5.52
CA ILE A 319 -20.93 -6.74 -4.05
C ILE A 319 -20.18 -5.52 -3.49
N VAL A 320 -18.94 -5.28 -3.92
CA VAL A 320 -18.13 -4.12 -3.50
C VAL A 320 -18.87 -2.83 -3.80
N SER A 321 -19.37 -2.66 -5.03
CA SER A 321 -20.17 -1.49 -5.43
C SER A 321 -21.40 -1.29 -4.54
N LYS A 322 -22.14 -2.36 -4.20
CA LYS A 322 -23.29 -2.28 -3.29
C LYS A 322 -22.89 -1.91 -1.86
N VAL A 323 -21.84 -2.51 -1.31
CA VAL A 323 -21.33 -2.18 0.03
C VAL A 323 -20.92 -0.71 0.11
N VAL A 324 -20.18 -0.20 -0.89
CA VAL A 324 -19.77 1.22 -0.95
C VAL A 324 -20.96 2.15 -1.08
N THR A 325 -21.91 1.83 -1.97
CA THR A 325 -23.13 2.64 -2.16
C THR A 325 -23.94 2.72 -0.86
N THR A 326 -24.16 1.58 -0.21
CA THR A 326 -24.91 1.51 1.04
C THR A 326 -24.18 2.23 2.17
N LEU A 327 -22.88 2.00 2.37
CA LEU A 327 -22.10 2.74 3.37
C LEU A 327 -22.17 4.25 3.11
N GLY A 328 -21.96 4.70 1.87
CA GLY A 328 -22.04 6.11 1.48
C GLY A 328 -23.41 6.73 1.78
N LEU A 329 -24.51 5.99 1.58
CA LEU A 329 -25.86 6.45 1.92
C LEU A 329 -26.12 6.49 3.44
N LEU A 330 -25.62 5.51 4.19
CA LEU A 330 -25.80 5.43 5.65
C LEU A 330 -24.95 6.44 6.41
N LEU A 331 -23.76 6.75 5.89
CA LEU A 331 -22.84 7.73 6.47
C LEU A 331 -23.31 9.18 6.24
N ARG A 332 -24.32 9.40 5.38
CA ARG A 332 -25.11 10.64 5.27
C ARG A 332 -26.19 10.79 6.37
N LEU A 333 -26.46 9.75 7.17
CA LEU A 333 -27.47 9.76 8.24
C LEU A 333 -26.89 9.97 9.65
N ASP A 334 -25.56 9.95 9.78
CA ASP A 334 -24.87 10.21 11.05
C ASP A 334 -24.12 11.56 11.01
N GLN A 335 -24.60 12.50 11.83
CA GLN A 335 -24.10 13.87 11.95
C GLN A 335 -22.60 13.96 12.27
N THR A 336 -22.03 12.95 12.93
CA THR A 336 -20.59 12.91 13.22
C THR A 336 -19.72 12.51 12.03
N THR A 337 -20.30 11.86 11.02
CA THR A 337 -19.59 11.42 9.80
C THR A 337 -19.88 12.34 8.61
N GLU A 338 -20.94 13.16 8.72
CA GLU A 338 -21.40 14.12 7.71
C GLU A 338 -20.34 15.12 7.23
N ALA A 339 -19.35 15.47 8.06
CA ALA A 339 -18.23 16.33 7.63
C ALA A 339 -17.19 15.62 6.74
N ILE A 340 -17.09 14.29 6.82
CA ILE A 340 -16.22 13.46 5.95
C ILE A 340 -16.99 13.00 4.71
N PHE A 341 -18.32 12.86 4.83
CA PHE A 341 -19.22 12.47 3.74
C PHE A 341 -19.89 13.61 3.00
N ARG A 342 -19.71 14.88 3.40
CA ARG A 342 -20.04 16.04 2.55
C ARG A 342 -19.26 15.97 1.23
N ASN A 343 -17.98 15.64 1.29
CA ASN A 343 -17.12 15.34 0.14
C ASN A 343 -17.51 14.05 -0.64
N PHE A 344 -18.59 13.36 -0.23
CA PHE A 344 -19.22 12.24 -0.93
C PHE A 344 -20.73 12.49 -1.17
N ARG A 345 -21.26 13.68 -0.86
CA ARG A 345 -22.64 14.10 -1.17
C ARG A 345 -22.69 14.71 -2.57
N MET A 346 -22.49 13.84 -3.57
CA MET A 346 -22.68 14.19 -4.98
C MET A 346 -24.09 14.76 -5.23
N THR A 347 -25.13 13.97 -4.96
CA THR A 347 -26.54 14.42 -5.04
C THR A 347 -27.41 13.52 -4.15
N ASP A 348 -28.57 14.02 -3.73
CA ASP A 348 -29.63 13.23 -3.10
C ASP A 348 -30.70 12.75 -4.12
N ASN A 349 -30.58 13.11 -5.40
CA ASN A 349 -31.41 12.62 -6.49
C ASN A 349 -30.76 11.42 -7.21
N LEU A 350 -31.33 10.22 -7.03
CA LEU A 350 -30.80 8.98 -7.62
C LEU A 350 -30.79 8.98 -9.16
N GLU A 351 -31.72 9.67 -9.82
CA GLU A 351 -31.76 9.77 -11.29
C GLU A 351 -30.66 10.73 -11.80
N ALA A 352 -30.43 11.83 -11.08
CA ALA A 352 -29.29 12.72 -11.36
C ALA A 352 -27.95 11.99 -11.19
N PHE A 353 -27.84 11.12 -10.18
CA PHE A 353 -26.64 10.32 -9.93
C PHE A 353 -26.37 9.28 -11.02
N ASP A 354 -27.38 8.53 -11.47
CA ASP A 354 -27.25 7.56 -12.58
C ASP A 354 -26.86 8.28 -13.90
N ASP A 355 -27.48 9.42 -14.21
CA ASP A 355 -27.11 10.22 -15.37
C ASP A 355 -25.67 10.78 -15.26
N TYR A 356 -25.22 11.23 -14.08
CA TYR A 356 -23.81 11.61 -13.85
C TYR A 356 -22.83 10.44 -14.04
N LEU A 357 -23.13 9.25 -13.52
CA LEU A 357 -22.28 8.06 -13.67
C LEU A 357 -22.15 7.66 -15.16
N ARG A 358 -23.24 7.73 -15.93
CA ARG A 358 -23.21 7.55 -17.39
C ARG A 358 -22.32 8.60 -18.06
N GLY A 359 -22.44 9.86 -17.64
CA GLY A 359 -21.60 10.95 -18.14
C GLY A 359 -20.10 10.69 -17.89
N ARG A 360 -19.74 10.24 -16.68
CA ARG A 360 -18.35 9.87 -16.34
C ARG A 360 -17.81 8.71 -17.16
N GLU A 361 -18.62 7.67 -17.39
CA GLU A 361 -18.24 6.54 -18.22
C GLU A 361 -17.93 6.96 -19.66
N TYR A 362 -18.69 7.89 -20.23
CA TYR A 362 -18.35 8.46 -21.55
C TYR A 362 -17.11 9.37 -21.50
N ASN A 363 -16.94 10.20 -20.47
CA ASN A 363 -15.76 11.06 -20.33
C ASN A 363 -14.46 10.24 -20.21
N SER A 364 -14.49 9.11 -19.50
CA SER A 364 -13.34 8.23 -19.31
C SER A 364 -12.77 7.63 -20.61
N ARG A 365 -13.55 7.63 -21.70
CA ARG A 365 -13.18 7.04 -22.99
C ARG A 365 -12.39 7.99 -23.90
N TRP A 366 -12.32 9.29 -23.57
CA TRP A 366 -11.44 10.26 -24.23
C TRP A 366 -11.57 10.33 -25.78
N THR A 367 -12.80 10.21 -26.30
CA THR A 367 -13.11 10.45 -27.73
C THR A 367 -13.97 11.70 -27.88
N LYS A 368 -13.94 12.35 -29.06
CA LYS A 368 -14.80 13.51 -29.35
C LYS A 368 -16.29 13.15 -29.25
N GLU A 369 -16.67 12.00 -29.80
CA GLU A 369 -18.05 11.51 -29.80
C GLU A 369 -18.54 11.15 -28.39
N ASP A 370 -17.67 10.61 -27.52
CA ASP A 370 -18.04 10.30 -26.15
C ASP A 370 -17.97 11.54 -25.24
N ASN A 371 -17.08 12.51 -25.48
CA ASN A 371 -17.07 13.79 -24.76
C ASN A 371 -18.38 14.57 -24.95
N ALA A 372 -18.93 14.55 -26.17
CA ALA A 372 -20.26 15.11 -26.46
C ALA A 372 -21.40 14.38 -25.70
N LYS A 373 -21.31 13.05 -25.54
CA LYS A 373 -22.27 12.28 -24.72
C LYS A 373 -22.10 12.57 -23.23
N ALA A 374 -20.86 12.68 -22.75
CA ALA A 374 -20.55 13.06 -21.38
C ALA A 374 -21.16 14.41 -21.03
N LYS A 375 -20.99 15.41 -21.91
CA LYS A 375 -21.59 16.75 -21.79
C LYS A 375 -23.13 16.70 -21.75
N TYR A 376 -23.75 15.86 -22.58
CA TYR A 376 -25.20 15.63 -22.56
C TYR A 376 -25.71 15.04 -21.24
N TRP A 377 -25.05 13.98 -20.74
CA TRP A 377 -25.47 13.32 -19.50
C TRP A 377 -25.19 14.16 -18.25
N ALA A 378 -24.05 14.86 -18.20
CA ALA A 378 -23.73 15.81 -17.14
C ALA A 378 -24.76 16.94 -17.06
N LYS A 379 -25.17 17.49 -18.22
CA LYS A 379 -26.26 18.48 -18.29
C LYS A 379 -27.57 17.94 -17.71
N LYS A 380 -27.98 16.71 -18.04
CA LYS A 380 -29.19 16.11 -17.45
C LYS A 380 -29.09 15.94 -15.94
N ALA A 381 -27.93 15.55 -15.42
CA ALA A 381 -27.69 15.51 -13.98
C ALA A 381 -27.91 16.89 -13.33
N THR A 382 -27.40 17.98 -13.92
CA THR A 382 -27.64 19.35 -13.41
C THR A 382 -29.09 19.86 -13.59
N GLU A 383 -29.83 19.34 -14.58
CA GLU A 383 -31.27 19.63 -14.76
C GLU A 383 -32.13 18.91 -13.71
N LEU A 384 -31.69 17.74 -13.26
CA LEU A 384 -32.36 16.92 -12.23
C LEU A 384 -31.96 17.31 -10.79
N ASP A 385 -30.74 17.83 -10.58
CA ASP A 385 -30.30 18.46 -9.34
C ASP A 385 -29.37 19.68 -9.61
N PRO A 386 -29.90 20.91 -9.52
CA PRO A 386 -29.11 22.15 -9.69
C PRO A 386 -28.08 22.45 -8.59
N HIS A 387 -27.97 21.61 -7.54
CA HIS A 387 -26.96 21.74 -6.49
C HIS A 387 -25.87 20.65 -6.57
N PHE A 388 -25.91 19.78 -7.58
CA PHE A 388 -24.93 18.72 -7.79
C PHE A 388 -23.60 19.29 -8.33
N ALA A 389 -22.65 19.56 -7.42
CA ALA A 389 -21.36 20.17 -7.73
C ALA A 389 -20.56 19.40 -8.79
N GLU A 390 -20.39 18.08 -8.63
CA GLU A 390 -19.53 17.27 -9.48
C GLU A 390 -20.14 17.03 -10.87
N ALA A 391 -21.46 17.21 -11.05
CA ALA A 391 -22.07 17.27 -12.38
C ALA A 391 -21.65 18.56 -13.13
N TYR A 392 -21.53 19.69 -12.43
CA TYR A 392 -20.93 20.90 -13.00
C TYR A 392 -19.43 20.73 -13.26
N THR A 393 -18.68 20.06 -12.37
CA THR A 393 -17.27 19.72 -12.62
C THR A 393 -17.11 18.85 -13.86
N LEU A 394 -17.96 17.83 -14.03
CA LEU A 394 -17.97 16.98 -15.22
C LEU A 394 -18.29 17.79 -16.49
N MET A 395 -19.24 18.73 -16.44
CA MET A 395 -19.48 19.66 -17.55
C MET A 395 -18.22 20.48 -17.85
N ALA A 396 -17.60 21.08 -16.83
CA ALA A 396 -16.39 21.89 -16.98
C ALA A 396 -15.25 21.10 -17.65
N TRP A 397 -15.00 19.86 -17.21
CA TRP A 397 -14.04 18.96 -17.83
C TRP A 397 -14.36 18.66 -19.30
N THR A 398 -15.63 18.44 -19.66
CA THR A 398 -15.98 18.19 -21.08
C THR A 398 -15.72 19.42 -21.96
N TYR A 399 -15.98 20.63 -21.47
CA TYR A 399 -15.64 21.86 -22.19
C TYR A 399 -14.13 22.08 -22.29
N PHE A 400 -13.38 21.84 -21.20
CA PHE A 400 -11.92 21.88 -21.22
C PHE A 400 -11.33 20.84 -22.19
N ASN A 401 -11.87 19.63 -22.24
CA ASN A 401 -11.44 18.60 -23.18
C ASN A 401 -11.65 19.01 -24.64
N ASP A 402 -12.75 19.70 -24.96
CA ASP A 402 -12.99 20.20 -26.32
C ASP A 402 -11.99 21.29 -26.73
N VAL A 403 -11.66 22.19 -25.79
CA VAL A 403 -10.63 23.25 -25.92
C VAL A 403 -9.23 22.63 -26.10
N TRP A 404 -8.84 21.74 -25.19
CA TRP A 404 -7.50 21.15 -25.11
C TRP A 404 -7.18 20.28 -26.32
N ASN A 405 -8.14 19.46 -26.76
CA ASN A 405 -7.97 18.55 -27.90
C ASN A 405 -8.38 19.18 -29.25
N GLN A 406 -8.77 20.46 -29.27
CA GLN A 406 -9.26 21.18 -30.46
C GLN A 406 -10.41 20.44 -31.16
N TRP A 407 -11.31 19.86 -30.36
CA TRP A 407 -12.46 19.10 -30.88
C TRP A 407 -13.59 20.02 -31.36
N ASP A 408 -13.76 21.20 -30.77
CA ASP A 408 -14.64 22.25 -31.32
C ASP A 408 -13.81 23.41 -31.91
N SER A 409 -14.43 24.14 -32.84
CA SER A 409 -13.87 25.34 -33.47
C SER A 409 -14.14 26.63 -32.67
N ASN A 410 -14.97 26.60 -31.62
CA ASN A 410 -15.35 27.81 -30.86
C ASN A 410 -14.63 27.95 -29.50
N TYR A 411 -13.30 27.79 -29.53
CA TYR A 411 -12.38 27.83 -28.39
C TYR A 411 -12.73 28.84 -27.27
N LEU A 412 -13.03 30.09 -27.63
CA LEU A 412 -13.31 31.15 -26.64
C LEU A 412 -14.61 30.93 -25.86
N ALA A 413 -15.65 30.36 -26.48
CA ALA A 413 -16.90 30.07 -25.81
C ALA A 413 -16.75 28.84 -24.89
N ASP A 414 -16.10 27.79 -25.39
CA ASP A 414 -15.90 26.56 -24.61
C ASP A 414 -14.96 26.79 -23.41
N PHE A 415 -13.90 27.60 -23.58
CA PHE A 415 -13.04 28.00 -22.46
C PHE A 415 -13.80 28.81 -21.40
N SER A 416 -14.64 29.76 -21.83
CA SER A 416 -15.50 30.52 -20.91
C SER A 416 -16.48 29.63 -20.16
N HIS A 417 -17.06 28.62 -20.82
CA HIS A 417 -17.97 27.67 -20.19
C HIS A 417 -17.26 26.68 -19.25
N ALA A 418 -16.06 26.23 -19.59
CA ALA A 418 -15.23 25.41 -18.68
C ALA A 418 -14.99 26.17 -17.36
N HIS A 419 -14.60 27.45 -17.45
CA HIS A 419 -14.36 28.30 -16.30
C HIS A 419 -15.65 28.61 -15.51
N GLU A 420 -16.75 28.94 -16.19
CA GLU A 420 -18.06 29.18 -15.59
C GLU A 420 -18.57 27.96 -14.79
N PHE A 421 -18.52 26.77 -15.36
CA PHE A 421 -19.00 25.56 -14.70
C PHE A 421 -18.09 25.09 -13.57
N ALA A 422 -16.77 25.27 -13.67
CA ALA A 422 -15.86 24.99 -12.56
C ALA A 422 -16.07 25.97 -11.39
N GLN A 423 -16.28 27.27 -11.67
CA GLN A 423 -16.65 28.25 -10.65
C GLN A 423 -18.01 27.90 -10.00
N ARG A 424 -18.96 27.41 -10.81
CA ARG A 424 -20.27 26.96 -10.33
C ARG A 424 -20.15 25.76 -9.40
N ALA A 425 -19.28 24.80 -9.71
CA ALA A 425 -18.99 23.65 -8.85
C ALA A 425 -18.38 24.11 -7.51
N LEU A 426 -17.34 24.94 -7.51
CA LEU A 426 -16.71 25.46 -6.28
C LEU A 426 -17.65 26.36 -5.45
N ALA A 427 -18.63 27.01 -6.07
CA ALA A 427 -19.65 27.78 -5.35
C ALA A 427 -20.71 26.89 -4.67
N LEU A 428 -20.79 25.60 -5.03
CA LEU A 428 -21.69 24.60 -4.44
C LEU A 428 -20.94 23.72 -3.42
N ASP A 429 -19.71 23.30 -3.72
CA ASP A 429 -18.79 22.64 -2.80
C ASP A 429 -17.36 23.20 -2.97
N ASP A 430 -16.90 23.94 -1.97
CA ASP A 430 -15.57 24.55 -1.92
C ASP A 430 -14.45 23.54 -1.61
N SER A 431 -14.81 22.29 -1.34
CA SER A 431 -13.90 21.17 -1.09
C SER A 431 -13.77 20.20 -2.27
N GLU A 432 -14.41 20.50 -3.41
CA GLU A 432 -14.33 19.74 -4.65
C GLU A 432 -12.95 19.90 -5.30
N GLY A 433 -12.15 18.84 -5.25
CA GLY A 433 -10.74 18.86 -5.65
C GLY A 433 -10.49 18.84 -7.16
N ASP A 434 -11.41 18.27 -7.95
CA ASP A 434 -11.28 18.16 -9.41
C ASP A 434 -11.64 19.50 -10.07
N ALA A 435 -12.63 20.23 -9.53
CA ALA A 435 -12.98 21.59 -9.93
C ALA A 435 -11.91 22.61 -9.54
N LEU A 436 -11.31 22.45 -8.34
CA LEU A 436 -10.19 23.29 -7.91
C LEU A 436 -8.96 23.08 -8.80
N ALA A 437 -8.62 21.82 -9.11
CA ALA A 437 -7.55 21.50 -10.04
C ALA A 437 -7.81 22.12 -11.42
N LEU A 438 -9.02 21.94 -11.97
CA LEU A 438 -9.39 22.47 -13.28
C LEU A 438 -9.36 24.01 -13.33
N ILE A 439 -9.81 24.71 -12.28
CA ILE A 439 -9.67 26.17 -12.21
C ILE A 439 -8.20 26.58 -12.19
N THR A 440 -7.35 25.90 -11.43
CA THR A 440 -5.91 26.24 -11.44
C THR A 440 -5.25 25.97 -12.78
N GLU A 441 -5.71 25.00 -13.56
CA GLU A 441 -5.23 24.80 -14.94
C GLU A 441 -5.76 25.87 -15.90
N LEU A 442 -7.03 26.26 -15.78
CA LEU A 442 -7.66 27.32 -16.58
C LEU A 442 -7.07 28.72 -16.30
N ASP A 443 -6.73 29.04 -15.05
CA ASP A 443 -6.10 30.32 -14.66
C ASP A 443 -4.62 30.43 -15.10
N TRP A 444 -4.00 29.32 -15.50
CA TRP A 444 -2.62 29.26 -15.98
C TRP A 444 -2.48 29.34 -17.52
N LEU A 445 -3.59 29.27 -18.27
CA LEU A 445 -3.65 29.26 -19.73
C LEU A 445 -3.96 30.63 -20.34
#